data_AF-G5BQ95-F1
#
_entry.id   AF-G5BQ95-F1
#
_cell.length_a   1.000
_cell.length_b   1.000
_cell.length_c   1.000
_cell.angle_alpha   90.00
_cell.angle_beta   90.00
_cell.angle_gamma   90.00
#
_symmetry.space_group_name_H-M   'P 1'
#
loop_
_entity.id
_entity.type
_entity.pdbx_description
1 polymer ?
#
loop_
_entity_poly.entity_id
_entity_poly.type
_entity_poly.pdbx_seq_one_letter_code
_entity_poly.pdbx_strand_id
1 'polypeptide(L)'
;MQGAFGKTEGTVVRVDIGQVIISIRTKLQNKKHVIKALCRAKFKFPGCQKIHTSRKLGFIKFNADEFEDMVSKKCLIPDGYGVKYIPDQGFHYATSPPNKLINKSYLPHQN
;
A
#
# COMPACT_ATOMS: atom_id res chain seq x y z
N MET A 1 28.69 6.38 38.81
CA MET A 1 28.02 7.69 38.84
C MET A 1 26.63 7.50 39.41
N GLN A 2 26.33 8.07 40.57
CA GLN A 2 25.04 7.87 41.25
C GLN A 2 24.02 8.89 40.69
N GLY A 3 22.80 8.45 40.36
CA GLY A 3 21.74 9.34 39.85
C GLY A 3 21.73 9.62 38.34
N ALA A 4 22.25 8.71 37.50
CA ALA A 4 22.42 8.93 36.05
C ALA A 4 21.20 8.56 35.17
N PHE A 5 19.99 8.45 35.74
CA PHE A 5 18.79 8.19 34.94
C PHE A 5 18.33 9.48 34.25
N GLY A 6 18.26 9.45 32.91
CA GLY A 6 17.92 10.61 32.10
C GLY A 6 16.44 10.98 32.11
N LYS A 7 16.14 12.23 31.73
CA LYS A 7 14.78 12.68 31.39
C LYS A 7 14.46 12.31 29.94
N THR A 8 13.20 12.44 29.54
CA THR A 8 12.80 12.14 28.17
C THR A 8 13.31 13.22 27.21
N GLU A 9 14.14 12.83 26.24
CA GLU A 9 14.72 13.73 25.23
C GLU A 9 13.92 13.75 23.91
N GLY A 10 13.28 12.64 23.54
CA GLY A 10 12.52 12.56 22.29
C GLY A 10 11.99 11.17 21.98
N THR A 11 11.26 11.07 20.86
CA THR A 11 10.71 9.81 20.36
C THR A 11 11.53 9.30 19.18
N VAL A 12 11.74 7.99 19.15
CA VAL A 12 12.41 7.29 18.05
C VAL A 12 11.53 6.15 17.56
N VAL A 13 11.60 5.84 16.26
CA VAL A 13 10.95 4.65 15.68
C VAL A 13 11.99 3.55 15.57
N ARG A 14 11.67 2.36 16.08
CA ARG A 14 12.48 1.15 15.88
C ARG A 14 12.06 0.50 14.56
N VAL A 15 13.04 0.19 13.71
CA VAL A 15 12.81 -0.38 12.38
C VAL A 15 13.62 -1.65 12.23
N ASP A 16 12.96 -2.73 11.83
CA ASP A 16 13.59 -4.02 11.56
C ASP A 16 14.11 -4.14 10.12
N ILE A 17 14.97 -5.12 9.88
CA ILE A 17 15.49 -5.42 8.55
C ILE A 17 14.34 -5.85 7.64
N GLY A 18 14.18 -5.17 6.51
CA GLY A 18 13.11 -5.45 5.54
C GLY A 18 11.78 -4.77 5.84
N GLN A 19 11.68 -4.01 6.94
CA GLN A 19 10.50 -3.21 7.23
C GLN A 19 10.40 -2.00 6.29
N VAL A 20 9.18 -1.73 5.80
CA VAL A 20 8.91 -0.59 4.93
C VAL A 20 8.71 0.66 5.78
N ILE A 21 9.51 1.71 5.53
CA ILE A 21 9.43 3.00 6.24
C ILE A 21 8.45 3.94 5.54
N ILE A 22 8.62 4.13 4.22
CA ILE A 22 7.81 5.03 3.40
C ILE A 22 7.30 4.24 2.20
N SER A 23 6.01 4.37 1.90
CA SER A 23 5.36 3.77 0.75
C SER A 23 4.54 4.81 0.01
N ILE A 24 4.59 4.80 -1.33
CA ILE A 24 3.95 5.81 -2.18
C ILE A 24 3.22 5.08 -3.30
N ARG A 25 1.95 5.43 -3.52
CA ARG A 25 1.13 4.97 -4.65
C ARG A 25 1.01 6.08 -5.68
N THR A 26 1.36 5.79 -6.93
CA THR A 26 1.17 6.72 -8.06
C THR A 26 0.74 5.97 -9.32
N LYS A 27 0.31 6.72 -10.33
CA LYS A 27 0.18 6.20 -11.70
C LYS A 27 1.56 5.79 -12.25
N LEU A 28 1.57 4.86 -13.21
CA LEU A 28 2.80 4.30 -13.79
C LEU A 28 3.69 5.37 -14.44
N GLN A 29 3.07 6.39 -15.05
CA GLN A 29 3.74 7.54 -15.68
C GLN A 29 4.70 8.26 -14.72
N ASN A 30 4.35 8.36 -13.43
CA ASN A 30 5.11 9.14 -12.45
C ASN A 30 6.22 8.34 -11.75
N LYS A 31 6.46 7.08 -12.15
CA LYS A 31 7.42 6.18 -11.51
C LYS A 31 8.81 6.79 -11.36
N LYS A 32 9.34 7.44 -12.40
CA LYS A 32 10.67 8.07 -12.39
C LYS A 32 10.77 9.20 -11.35
N HIS A 33 9.70 9.99 -11.21
CA HIS A 33 9.65 11.09 -10.24
C HIS A 33 9.63 10.58 -8.80
N VAL A 34 8.86 9.51 -8.54
CA VAL A 34 8.79 8.89 -7.20
C VAL A 34 10.12 8.28 -6.79
N ILE A 35 10.81 7.58 -7.70
CA ILE A 35 12.14 7.02 -7.40
C ILE A 35 13.11 8.15 -7.01
N LYS A 36 13.13 9.26 -7.74
CA LYS A 36 13.98 10.42 -7.42
C LYS A 36 13.63 11.05 -6.06
N ALA A 37 12.34 11.14 -5.73
CA ALA A 37 11.89 11.64 -4.43
C ALA A 37 12.33 10.72 -3.28
N LEU A 38 12.18 9.41 -3.42
CA LEU A 38 12.63 8.44 -2.42
C LEU A 38 14.16 8.41 -2.29
N CYS A 39 14.92 8.58 -3.37
CA CYS A 39 16.38 8.73 -3.31
C CYS A 39 16.76 9.95 -2.45
N ARG A 40 16.06 11.07 -2.61
CA ARG A 40 16.29 12.29 -1.81
C ARG A 40 15.90 12.09 -0.34
N ALA A 41 14.77 11.43 -0.09
CA ALA A 41 14.29 11.15 1.27
C ALA A 41 15.25 10.22 2.03
N LYS A 42 15.80 9.21 1.35
CA LYS A 42 16.75 8.25 1.93
C LYS A 42 17.95 8.95 2.60
N PHE A 43 18.46 10.04 2.03
CA PHE A 43 19.61 10.77 2.61
C PHE A 43 19.32 11.37 4.00
N LYS A 44 18.06 11.47 4.41
CA LYS A 44 17.68 11.95 5.74
C LYS A 44 17.65 10.85 6.80
N PHE A 45 17.75 9.59 6.40
CA PHE A 45 17.78 8.46 7.32
C PHE A 45 19.21 7.93 7.47
N PRO A 46 19.62 7.56 8.69
CA PRO A 46 20.92 6.91 8.89
C PRO A 46 20.90 5.48 8.31
N GLY A 47 22.04 4.99 7.84
CA GLY A 47 22.21 3.61 7.37
C GLY A 47 21.80 3.37 5.91
N CYS A 48 21.46 2.12 5.58
CA CYS A 48 21.25 1.65 4.21
C CYS A 48 19.78 1.28 3.92
N GLN A 49 19.02 2.21 3.35
CA GLN A 49 17.66 1.94 2.85
C GLN A 49 17.68 1.52 1.37
N LYS A 50 16.79 0.62 0.97
CA LYS A 50 16.64 0.22 -0.44
C LYS A 50 15.29 0.69 -0.96
N ILE A 51 15.27 1.16 -2.20
CA ILE A 51 14.02 1.54 -2.89
C ILE A 51 13.56 0.33 -3.68
N HIS A 52 12.33 -0.12 -3.45
CA HIS A 52 11.73 -1.26 -4.12
C HIS A 52 10.45 -0.84 -4.83
N THR A 53 10.21 -1.37 -6.03
CA THR A 53 8.92 -1.23 -6.73
C THR A 53 8.10 -2.48 -6.45
N SER A 54 6.97 -2.34 -5.77
CA SER A 54 6.08 -3.46 -5.44
C SER A 54 5.36 -4.00 -6.67
N ARG A 55 5.08 -5.32 -6.66
CA ARG A 55 4.16 -5.97 -7.61
C ARG A 55 2.68 -5.85 -7.23
N LYS A 56 2.42 -5.47 -5.98
CA LYS A 56 1.08 -5.24 -5.43
C LYS A 56 0.43 -4.00 -6.05
N LEU A 57 -0.90 -4.05 -6.16
CA LEU A 57 -1.66 -2.91 -6.65
C LEU A 57 -1.83 -1.85 -5.55
N GLY A 58 -0.95 -0.86 -5.55
CA GLY A 58 -0.95 0.20 -4.55
C GLY A 58 -0.70 -0.36 -3.14
N PHE A 59 -1.65 -0.14 -2.22
CA PHE A 59 -1.56 -0.59 -0.82
C PHE A 59 -2.45 -1.78 -0.51
N ILE A 60 -2.99 -2.42 -1.53
CA ILE A 60 -3.83 -3.61 -1.39
C ILE A 60 -2.91 -4.82 -1.23
N LYS A 61 -3.44 -5.89 -0.61
CA LYS A 61 -2.69 -7.13 -0.38
C LYS A 61 -2.38 -7.90 -1.68
N PHE A 62 -3.25 -7.77 -2.68
CA PHE A 62 -3.23 -8.49 -3.95
C PHE A 62 -2.24 -7.93 -4.95
N ASN A 63 -1.75 -8.80 -5.83
CA ASN A 63 -0.97 -8.42 -7.00
C ASN A 63 -1.85 -7.74 -8.06
N ALA A 64 -1.24 -7.02 -9.00
CA ALA A 64 -1.99 -6.38 -10.09
C ALA A 64 -2.76 -7.42 -10.93
N ASP A 65 -2.13 -8.55 -11.24
CA ASP A 65 -2.71 -9.63 -12.05
C ASP A 65 -3.91 -10.30 -11.34
N GLU A 66 -3.71 -10.68 -10.08
CA GLU A 66 -4.77 -11.26 -9.23
C GLU A 66 -5.96 -10.31 -9.04
N PHE A 67 -5.69 -9.00 -8.98
CA PHE A 67 -6.74 -8.01 -8.79
C PHE A 67 -7.70 -7.96 -9.98
N GLU A 68 -7.19 -8.03 -11.21
CA GLU A 68 -8.03 -8.05 -12.42
C GLU A 68 -8.92 -9.29 -12.44
N ASP A 69 -8.36 -10.46 -12.10
CA ASP A 69 -9.13 -11.71 -11.98
C ASP A 69 -10.24 -11.59 -10.93
N MET A 70 -9.95 -11.05 -9.76
CA MET A 70 -10.93 -10.90 -8.68
C MET A 70 -11.99 -9.83 -8.98
N VAL A 71 -11.65 -8.79 -9.74
CA VAL A 71 -12.61 -7.80 -10.26
C VAL A 71 -13.56 -8.48 -11.24
N SER A 72 -13.04 -9.31 -12.16
CA SER A 72 -13.88 -10.04 -13.13
C SER A 72 -14.86 -10.99 -12.44
N LYS A 73 -14.43 -11.65 -11.35
CA LYS A 73 -15.24 -12.52 -10.50
C LYS A 73 -16.22 -11.75 -9.59
N LYS A 74 -16.15 -10.41 -9.55
CA LYS A 74 -16.95 -9.53 -8.67
C LYS A 74 -16.80 -9.82 -7.18
N CYS A 75 -15.67 -10.35 -6.74
CA CYS A 75 -15.40 -10.68 -5.33
C CYS A 75 -14.84 -9.48 -4.52
N LEU A 76 -14.78 -8.29 -5.11
CA LEU A 76 -14.13 -7.12 -4.52
C LEU A 76 -15.08 -5.92 -4.46
N ILE A 77 -15.25 -5.35 -3.28
CA ILE A 77 -16.04 -4.15 -3.04
C ILE A 77 -15.09 -2.99 -2.76
N PRO A 78 -15.17 -1.87 -3.51
CA PRO A 78 -14.35 -0.69 -3.22
C PRO A 78 -14.77 -0.06 -1.88
N ASP A 79 -13.80 0.23 -1.02
CA ASP A 79 -14.01 0.81 0.32
C ASP A 79 -13.26 2.15 0.44
N GLY A 80 -13.53 3.03 -0.52
CA GLY A 80 -12.85 4.32 -0.66
C GLY A 80 -11.37 4.17 -1.05
N TYR A 81 -10.50 4.08 -0.05
CA TYR A 81 -9.05 3.94 -0.24
C TYR A 81 -8.62 2.50 -0.51
N GLY A 82 -9.28 1.55 0.15
CA GLY A 82 -8.99 0.13 0.10
C GLY A 82 -10.04 -0.67 -0.64
N VAL A 83 -9.96 -2.00 -0.48
CA VAL A 83 -10.89 -2.94 -1.08
C VAL A 83 -11.24 -4.01 -0.06
N LYS A 84 -12.54 -4.30 0.06
CA LYS A 84 -13.08 -5.38 0.87
C LYS A 84 -13.22 -6.63 0.01
N TYR A 85 -12.73 -7.76 0.50
CA TYR A 85 -12.90 -9.06 -0.13
C TYR A 85 -14.21 -9.69 0.33
N ILE A 86 -15.00 -10.19 -0.62
CA ILE A 86 -16.19 -11.00 -0.35
C ILE A 86 -15.74 -12.46 -0.36
N PRO A 87 -15.74 -13.15 0.80
CA PRO A 87 -15.45 -14.58 0.84
C PRO A 87 -16.62 -15.38 0.27
N ASP A 88 -16.30 -16.51 -0.37
CA ASP A 88 -17.32 -17.43 -0.92
C ASP A 88 -18.09 -18.20 0.18
N GLN A 89 -17.60 -18.16 1.43
CA GLN A 89 -18.19 -18.85 2.58
C GLN A 89 -18.59 -17.84 3.68
N GLY A 90 -19.90 -17.65 3.88
CA GLY A 90 -20.49 -16.74 4.89
C GLY A 90 -22.02 -16.69 4.83
N PHE A 91 -22.68 -16.15 5.87
CA PHE A 91 -24.14 -16.01 5.92
C PHE A 91 -24.66 -14.98 4.91
N HIS A 92 -25.62 -15.41 4.09
CA HIS A 92 -26.07 -14.78 2.84
C HIS A 92 -26.98 -13.55 2.99
N TYR A 93 -27.02 -12.89 4.15
CA TYR A 93 -27.92 -11.77 4.45
C TYR A 93 -27.17 -10.44 4.59
N ALA A 94 -26.59 -9.90 3.52
CA ALA A 94 -26.37 -8.45 3.38
C ALA A 94 -25.87 -8.09 1.98
N THR A 95 -26.68 -7.27 1.31
CA THR A 95 -26.43 -6.56 0.05
C THR A 95 -26.44 -7.43 -1.20
N SER A 96 -27.54 -7.30 -1.95
CA SER A 96 -27.54 -7.41 -3.40
C SER A 96 -26.25 -6.81 -3.96
N PRO A 97 -25.63 -7.42 -5.00
CA PRO A 97 -24.37 -6.94 -5.55
C PRO A 97 -24.57 -5.46 -5.87
N PRO A 98 -23.87 -4.52 -5.19
CA PRO A 98 -24.01 -3.14 -5.56
C PRO A 98 -23.57 -3.06 -7.02
N ASN A 99 -24.48 -2.67 -7.90
CA ASN A 99 -24.23 -2.25 -9.28
C ASN A 99 -23.37 -0.97 -9.30
N LYS A 100 -22.31 -0.91 -8.48
CA LYS A 100 -21.20 0.03 -8.64
C LYS A 100 -20.08 -0.76 -9.28
N LEU A 101 -20.17 -0.84 -10.60
CA LEU A 101 -19.03 -1.11 -11.47
C LEU A 101 -17.82 -0.38 -10.87
N ILE A 102 -16.78 -1.12 -10.54
CA ILE A 102 -15.50 -0.54 -10.14
C ILE A 102 -15.14 0.45 -11.27
N ASN A 103 -15.15 1.74 -10.94
CA ASN A 103 -14.92 2.80 -11.92
C ASN A 103 -13.66 2.45 -12.73
N LYS A 104 -13.76 2.49 -14.07
CA LYS A 104 -12.64 2.25 -15.02
C LYS A 104 -11.37 3.06 -14.73
N SER A 105 -11.46 4.08 -13.86
CA SER A 105 -10.32 4.87 -13.37
C SER A 105 -9.26 4.11 -12.57
N TYR A 106 -9.56 2.90 -12.09
CA TYR A 106 -8.63 2.09 -11.30
C TYR A 106 -7.85 1.05 -12.11
N LEU A 107 -8.23 0.82 -13.37
CA LEU A 107 -7.46 0.00 -14.29
C LEU A 107 -6.34 0.86 -14.88
N PRO A 108 -5.09 0.39 -14.91
CA PRO A 108 -4.06 1.09 -15.67
C PRO A 108 -4.51 1.09 -17.13
N HIS A 109 -4.84 2.28 -17.66
CA HIS A 109 -4.97 2.47 -19.09
C HIS A 109 -3.65 2.00 -19.72
N GLN A 110 -3.72 0.86 -20.40
CA GLN A 110 -2.72 0.44 -21.38
C GLN A 110 -2.75 1.51 -22.48
N ASN A 111 -1.73 2.36 -22.51
CA ASN A 111 -1.26 3.03 -23.70
C ASN A 111 0.19 2.60 -23.89
#